data_AF-A0A0Q9W3Y1-F1
#
_entry.id   AF-A0A0Q9W3Y1-F1
#
_cell.length_a   1.000
_cell.length_b   1.000
_cell.length_c   1.000
_cell.angle_alpha   90.00
_cell.angle_beta   90.00
_cell.angle_gamma   90.00
#
_symmetry.space_group_name_H-M   'P 1'
#
loop_
_entity.id
_entity.type
_entity.pdbx_description
1 polymer ?
#
loop_
_entity_poly.entity_id
_entity_poly.type
_entity_poly.pdbx_seq_one_letter_code
_entity_poly.pdbx_strand_id
1 'polypeptide(L)'
;MVLQQLNGSSAQFEDWTQRLSDRLSPEQQQRLAWNVAFLETPKSAQQLRQLQTKLSPSSSINNPLKLWLWISFYWQLRRSNRLGSNQILLPHFALKLRQLQGHPLWRSAQVTNMLQSLPNSLGVLVRSRWLCLKHARHQLYALPGEALMLGANSNCCMWQLVVADTSQAWLSLENACEMQAKWFINILQPTASGTYTLQSAPSDNSSSFCIRNGAGYLVKVQATTDTEQNQEALAEDCHWELNDCTQLPTLLNKYLKGKIL
;
A
#
# COMPACT_ATOMS: atom_id res chain seq x y z
N MET A 1 -2.37 -23.09 -22.99
CA MET A 1 -2.87 -21.88 -23.68
C MET A 1 -2.49 -20.58 -22.96
N VAL A 2 -2.96 -20.28 -21.73
CA VAL A 2 -2.58 -19.01 -21.03
C VAL A 2 -1.07 -18.91 -20.79
N LEU A 3 -0.44 -19.98 -20.26
CA LEU A 3 1.00 -20.00 -19.98
C LEU A 3 1.86 -19.79 -21.24
N GLN A 4 1.38 -20.22 -22.41
CA GLN A 4 2.08 -20.00 -23.68
C GLN A 4 2.05 -18.52 -24.08
N GLN A 5 0.94 -17.82 -23.85
CA GLN A 5 0.80 -16.39 -24.13
C GLN A 5 1.62 -15.52 -23.15
N LEU A 6 1.90 -16.04 -21.96
CA LEU A 6 2.81 -15.40 -21.00
C LEU A 6 4.27 -15.41 -21.46
N ASN A 7 4.66 -16.23 -22.44
CA ASN A 7 6.00 -16.20 -23.03
C ASN A 7 6.16 -15.13 -24.14
N GLY A 8 5.06 -14.57 -24.66
CA GLY A 8 5.09 -13.50 -25.66
C GLY A 8 5.42 -12.12 -25.07
N SER A 9 5.37 -11.07 -25.89
CA SER A 9 5.50 -9.69 -25.40
C SER A 9 4.33 -9.28 -24.50
N SER A 10 4.51 -8.21 -23.70
CA SER A 10 3.42 -7.67 -22.87
C SER A 10 2.24 -7.22 -23.73
N ALA A 11 2.47 -6.51 -24.85
CA ALA A 11 1.42 -6.04 -25.75
C ALA A 11 0.60 -7.20 -26.34
N GLN A 12 1.25 -8.26 -26.81
CA GLN A 12 0.55 -9.45 -27.32
C GLN A 12 -0.33 -10.11 -26.26
N PHE A 13 0.14 -10.13 -25.01
CA PHE A 13 -0.64 -10.68 -23.90
C PHE A 13 -1.86 -9.81 -23.55
N GLU A 14 -1.72 -8.48 -23.60
CA GLU A 14 -2.85 -7.56 -23.44
C GLU A 14 -3.91 -7.78 -24.51
N ASP A 15 -3.52 -7.78 -25.79
CA ASP A 15 -4.44 -7.95 -26.91
C ASP A 15 -5.14 -9.32 -26.88
N TRP A 16 -4.41 -10.35 -26.46
CA TRP A 16 -4.97 -11.69 -26.30
C TRP A 16 -5.96 -11.77 -25.14
N THR A 17 -5.62 -11.21 -23.98
CA THR A 17 -6.53 -11.22 -22.82
C THR A 17 -7.77 -10.38 -23.07
N GLN A 18 -7.66 -9.24 -23.77
CA GLN A 18 -8.82 -8.43 -24.15
C GLN A 18 -9.75 -9.20 -25.10
N ARG A 19 -9.23 -9.76 -26.19
CA ARG A 19 -10.04 -10.52 -27.16
C ARG A 19 -10.75 -11.72 -26.52
N LEU A 20 -10.15 -12.36 -25.53
CA LEU A 20 -10.81 -13.43 -24.79
C LEU A 20 -11.83 -12.90 -23.79
N SER A 21 -11.53 -11.80 -23.11
CA SER A 21 -12.47 -11.13 -22.22
C SER A 21 -13.78 -10.79 -22.96
N ASP A 22 -13.69 -10.31 -24.19
CA ASP A 22 -14.87 -9.93 -24.99
C ASP A 22 -15.71 -11.14 -25.46
N ARG A 23 -15.12 -12.34 -25.49
CA ARG A 23 -15.77 -13.57 -25.97
C ARG A 23 -16.32 -14.44 -24.84
N LEU A 24 -15.75 -14.32 -23.65
CA LEU A 24 -16.06 -15.19 -22.52
C LEU A 24 -17.02 -14.50 -21.56
N SER A 25 -18.03 -15.24 -21.10
CA SER A 25 -18.85 -14.81 -19.97
C SER A 25 -18.01 -14.61 -18.69
N PRO A 26 -18.45 -13.78 -17.73
CA PRO A 26 -17.74 -13.58 -16.47
C PRO A 26 -17.39 -14.88 -15.74
N GLU A 27 -18.30 -15.86 -15.73
CA GLU A 27 -18.10 -17.17 -15.10
C GLU A 27 -17.02 -17.99 -15.81
N GLN A 28 -17.00 -17.95 -17.15
CA GLN A 28 -15.96 -18.61 -17.95
C GLN A 28 -14.59 -17.97 -17.73
N GLN A 29 -14.53 -16.63 -17.65
CA GLN A 29 -13.28 -15.92 -17.36
C GLN A 29 -12.73 -16.31 -15.98
N GLN A 30 -13.59 -16.33 -14.97
CA GLN A 30 -13.22 -16.74 -13.62
C GLN A 30 -12.72 -18.20 -13.60
N ARG A 31 -13.46 -19.14 -14.19
CA ARG A 31 -13.05 -20.56 -14.27
C ARG A 31 -11.72 -20.73 -14.99
N LEU A 32 -11.53 -20.04 -16.12
CA LEU A 32 -10.30 -20.08 -16.88
C LEU A 32 -9.12 -19.58 -16.03
N ALA A 33 -9.28 -18.45 -15.34
CA ALA A 33 -8.22 -17.88 -14.52
C ALA A 33 -7.83 -18.75 -13.32
N TRP A 34 -8.79 -19.40 -12.66
CA TRP A 34 -8.53 -20.29 -11.52
C TRP A 34 -7.81 -21.58 -11.91
N ASN A 35 -7.99 -22.03 -13.15
CA ASN A 35 -7.37 -23.26 -13.66
C ASN A 35 -5.97 -23.06 -14.24
N VAL A 36 -5.43 -21.83 -14.24
CA VAL A 36 -4.06 -21.57 -14.72
C VAL A 36 -3.07 -21.94 -13.63
N ALA A 37 -2.21 -22.93 -13.87
CA ALA A 37 -1.21 -23.35 -12.89
C ALA A 37 0.08 -22.52 -13.00
N PHE A 38 0.08 -21.31 -12.44
CA PHE A 38 1.21 -20.37 -12.55
C PHE A 38 2.50 -20.87 -11.88
N LEU A 39 2.38 -21.79 -10.92
CA LEU A 39 3.48 -22.22 -10.05
C LEU A 39 3.98 -23.65 -10.30
N GLU A 40 3.51 -24.32 -11.36
CA GLU A 40 3.89 -25.70 -11.71
C GLU A 40 5.41 -25.89 -11.84
N THR A 41 6.09 -24.90 -12.44
CA THR A 41 7.55 -24.89 -12.48
C THR A 41 8.12 -24.06 -11.31
N PRO A 42 9.25 -24.45 -10.72
CA PRO A 42 10.01 -23.58 -9.83
C PRO A 42 10.26 -22.24 -10.52
N LYS A 43 9.97 -21.14 -9.81
CA LYS A 43 10.18 -19.78 -10.30
C LYS A 43 11.01 -19.02 -9.28
N SER A 44 12.04 -18.33 -9.75
CA SER A 44 12.83 -17.42 -8.92
C SER A 44 11.98 -16.22 -8.48
N ALA A 45 12.42 -15.53 -7.41
CA ALA A 45 11.76 -14.32 -6.94
C ALA A 45 11.62 -13.24 -8.03
N GLN A 46 12.59 -13.17 -8.96
CA GLN A 46 12.55 -12.25 -10.10
C GLN A 46 11.50 -12.66 -11.14
N GLN A 47 11.40 -13.95 -11.46
CA GLN A 47 10.39 -14.47 -12.39
C GLN A 47 8.96 -14.28 -11.84
N LEU A 48 8.78 -14.43 -10.53
CA LEU A 48 7.48 -14.15 -9.88
C LEU A 48 7.11 -12.66 -9.97
N ARG A 49 8.07 -11.75 -9.79
CA ARG A 49 7.86 -10.31 -9.95
C ARG A 49 7.52 -9.92 -11.39
N GLN A 50 8.23 -10.48 -12.36
CA GLN A 50 7.94 -10.28 -13.78
C GLN A 50 6.52 -10.76 -14.13
N LEU A 51 6.13 -11.93 -13.63
CA LEU A 51 4.79 -12.47 -13.83
C LEU A 51 3.72 -11.59 -13.17
N GLN A 52 3.94 -11.13 -11.93
CA GLN A 52 3.03 -10.20 -11.26
C GLN A 52 2.84 -8.92 -12.07
N THR A 53 3.93 -8.36 -12.60
CA THR A 53 3.91 -7.14 -13.42
C THR A 53 3.14 -7.36 -14.70
N LYS A 54 3.40 -8.47 -15.41
CA LYS A 54 2.72 -8.82 -16.67
C LYS A 54 1.22 -9.08 -16.48
N LEU A 55 0.83 -9.69 -15.36
CA LEU A 55 -0.57 -9.92 -14.99
C LEU A 55 -1.26 -8.68 -14.42
N SER A 56 -0.52 -7.64 -14.02
CA SER A 56 -1.10 -6.48 -13.36
C SER A 56 -2.13 -5.76 -14.24
N PRO A 57 -3.29 -5.34 -13.70
CA PRO A 57 -4.33 -4.66 -14.47
C PRO A 57 -4.00 -3.19 -14.82
N SER A 58 -2.71 -2.81 -14.85
CA SER A 58 -2.22 -1.43 -14.83
C SER A 58 -2.56 -0.54 -16.03
N SER A 59 -3.16 -1.09 -17.08
CA SER A 59 -3.33 -0.47 -18.40
C SER A 59 -4.78 -0.49 -18.91
N SER A 60 -5.65 -1.33 -18.35
CA SER A 60 -7.02 -1.45 -18.87
C SER A 60 -8.03 -1.74 -17.76
N ILE A 61 -8.73 -0.68 -17.36
CA ILE A 61 -9.98 -0.77 -16.58
C ILE A 61 -11.01 -1.68 -17.26
N ASN A 62 -10.83 -1.99 -18.56
CA ASN A 62 -11.77 -2.74 -19.39
C ASN A 62 -11.39 -4.22 -19.64
N ASN A 63 -10.44 -4.80 -18.89
CA ASN A 63 -10.02 -6.20 -19.06
C ASN A 63 -10.24 -7.05 -17.79
N PRO A 64 -11.49 -7.48 -17.52
CA PRO A 64 -11.83 -8.28 -16.35
C PRO A 64 -11.09 -9.62 -16.30
N LEU A 65 -10.80 -10.25 -17.45
CA LEU A 65 -10.05 -11.51 -17.47
C LEU A 65 -8.65 -11.36 -16.88
N LYS A 66 -7.93 -10.28 -17.23
CA LYS A 66 -6.59 -10.03 -16.71
C LYS A 66 -6.60 -9.83 -15.19
N LEU A 67 -7.61 -9.12 -14.68
CA LEU A 67 -7.81 -8.99 -13.24
C LEU A 67 -8.07 -10.37 -12.59
N TRP A 68 -8.89 -11.23 -13.18
CA TRP A 68 -9.10 -12.59 -12.67
C TRP A 68 -7.80 -13.41 -12.63
N LEU A 69 -6.97 -13.34 -13.68
CA LEU A 69 -5.67 -14.00 -13.72
C LEU A 69 -4.74 -13.49 -12.62
N TRP A 70 -4.72 -12.19 -12.38
CA TRP A 70 -3.93 -11.57 -11.32
C TRP A 70 -4.40 -11.96 -9.91
N ILE A 71 -5.71 -12.00 -9.67
CA ILE A 71 -6.32 -12.49 -8.43
C ILE A 71 -5.97 -13.96 -8.22
N SER A 72 -6.12 -14.80 -9.24
CA SER A 72 -5.78 -16.23 -9.17
C SER A 72 -4.30 -16.44 -8.81
N PHE A 73 -3.41 -15.66 -9.44
CA PHE A 73 -1.98 -15.70 -9.15
C PHE A 73 -1.65 -15.31 -7.71
N TYR A 74 -2.29 -14.27 -7.17
CA TYR A 74 -2.17 -13.90 -5.75
C TYR A 74 -2.47 -15.07 -4.82
N TRP A 75 -3.62 -15.73 -5.03
CA TRP A 75 -4.05 -16.82 -4.16
C TRP A 75 -3.18 -18.06 -4.28
N GLN A 76 -2.65 -18.37 -5.46
CA GLN A 76 -1.67 -19.44 -5.61
C GLN A 76 -0.39 -19.15 -4.84
N LEU A 77 0.16 -17.94 -4.95
CA LEU A 77 1.35 -17.53 -4.18
C LEU A 77 1.13 -17.60 -2.67
N ARG A 78 -0.07 -17.21 -2.22
CA ARG A 78 -0.44 -17.27 -0.81
C ARG A 78 -0.51 -18.72 -0.31
N ARG A 79 -1.24 -19.59 -1.02
CA ARG A 79 -1.38 -21.02 -0.66
C ARG A 79 -0.05 -21.76 -0.66
N SER A 80 0.87 -21.37 -1.53
CA SER A 80 2.20 -21.96 -1.59
C SER A 80 3.23 -21.28 -0.66
N ASN A 81 2.79 -20.39 0.23
CA ASN A 81 3.65 -19.60 1.14
C ASN A 81 4.77 -18.78 0.46
N ARG A 82 4.68 -18.55 -0.86
CA ARG A 82 5.69 -17.77 -1.64
C ARG A 82 5.47 -16.26 -1.54
N LEU A 83 4.30 -15.85 -1.07
CA LEU A 83 3.96 -14.45 -0.84
C LEU A 83 4.67 -13.86 0.39
N GLY A 84 4.90 -14.69 1.43
CA GLY A 84 5.59 -14.27 2.65
C GLY A 84 7.12 -14.30 2.53
N SER A 85 7.67 -15.19 1.71
CA SER A 85 9.13 -15.30 1.50
C SER A 85 9.70 -14.22 0.57
N ASN A 86 8.85 -13.56 -0.23
CA ASN A 86 9.25 -12.45 -1.09
C ASN A 86 8.58 -11.17 -0.62
N GLN A 87 9.34 -10.37 0.15
CA GLN A 87 8.88 -9.14 0.78
C GLN A 87 8.38 -8.08 -0.22
N ILE A 88 8.64 -8.23 -1.52
CA ILE A 88 8.26 -7.23 -2.55
C ILE A 88 6.88 -7.54 -3.16
N LEU A 89 6.50 -8.81 -3.28
CA LEU A 89 5.29 -9.20 -4.02
C LEU A 89 4.03 -8.64 -3.34
N LEU A 90 3.89 -8.84 -2.03
CA LEU A 90 2.71 -8.46 -1.27
C LEU A 90 2.46 -6.94 -1.28
N PRO A 91 3.45 -6.09 -0.96
CA PRO A 91 3.44 -4.65 -1.25
C PRO A 91 2.93 -4.25 -2.64
N HIS A 92 3.48 -4.85 -3.70
CA HIS A 92 3.02 -4.55 -5.06
C HIS A 92 1.56 -4.96 -5.30
N PHE A 93 1.10 -6.09 -4.72
CA PHE A 93 -0.30 -6.48 -4.77
C PHE A 93 -1.19 -5.44 -4.07
N ALA A 94 -0.78 -4.97 -2.88
CA ALA A 94 -1.48 -3.96 -2.11
C ALA A 94 -1.62 -2.65 -2.91
N LEU A 95 -0.52 -2.12 -3.47
CA LEU A 95 -0.57 -0.90 -4.28
C LEU A 95 -1.49 -1.01 -5.49
N LYS A 96 -1.46 -2.15 -6.18
CA LYS A 96 -2.37 -2.41 -7.31
C LYS A 96 -3.82 -2.57 -6.87
N LEU A 97 -4.10 -3.19 -5.71
CA LEU A 97 -5.44 -3.21 -5.14
C LEU A 97 -5.95 -1.78 -4.88
N ARG A 98 -5.12 -0.88 -4.35
CA ARG A 98 -5.53 0.52 -4.12
C ARG A 98 -5.97 1.21 -5.41
N GLN A 99 -5.28 0.95 -6.53
CA GLN A 99 -5.66 1.49 -7.84
C GLN A 99 -7.04 1.00 -8.33
N LEU A 100 -7.56 -0.09 -7.76
CA LEU A 100 -8.87 -0.64 -8.10
C LEU A 100 -10.03 -0.02 -7.29
N GLN A 101 -9.81 0.92 -6.36
CA GLN A 101 -10.86 1.49 -5.52
C GLN A 101 -12.06 2.09 -6.28
N GLY A 102 -11.88 2.50 -7.55
CA GLY A 102 -12.94 2.98 -8.44
C GLY A 102 -13.52 1.93 -9.41
N HIS A 103 -13.00 0.71 -9.42
CA HIS A 103 -13.37 -0.33 -10.38
C HIS A 103 -14.65 -1.08 -9.95
N PRO A 104 -15.55 -1.49 -10.85
CA PRO A 104 -16.77 -2.25 -10.48
C PRO A 104 -16.49 -3.50 -9.64
N LEU A 105 -15.41 -4.23 -9.95
CA LEU A 105 -14.97 -5.42 -9.21
C LEU A 105 -14.37 -5.13 -7.82
N TRP A 106 -14.18 -3.87 -7.40
CA TRP A 106 -13.73 -3.51 -6.05
C TRP A 106 -14.63 -4.12 -4.96
N ARG A 107 -15.94 -4.17 -5.24
CA ARG A 107 -16.96 -4.73 -4.34
C ARG A 107 -17.15 -6.24 -4.49
N SER A 108 -16.34 -6.90 -5.31
CA SER A 108 -16.43 -8.35 -5.47
C SER A 108 -15.92 -9.06 -4.22
N ALA A 109 -16.53 -10.20 -3.89
CA ALA A 109 -16.10 -11.05 -2.77
C ALA A 109 -14.62 -11.42 -2.85
N GLN A 110 -14.07 -11.60 -4.06
CA GLN A 110 -12.68 -11.99 -4.27
C GLN A 110 -11.71 -10.85 -3.91
N VAL A 111 -12.02 -9.61 -4.30
CA VAL A 111 -11.24 -8.43 -3.90
C VAL A 111 -11.38 -8.19 -2.40
N THR A 112 -12.58 -8.31 -1.83
CA THR A 112 -12.80 -8.22 -0.38
C THR A 112 -11.97 -9.25 0.39
N ASN A 113 -11.94 -10.50 -0.06
CA ASN A 113 -11.13 -11.56 0.57
C ASN A 113 -9.64 -11.23 0.48
N MET A 114 -9.16 -10.73 -0.67
CA MET A 114 -7.76 -10.30 -0.81
C MET A 114 -7.44 -9.19 0.19
N LEU A 115 -8.30 -8.18 0.30
CA LEU A 115 -8.14 -7.07 1.24
C LEU A 115 -8.12 -7.52 2.70
N GLN A 116 -8.98 -8.47 3.09
CA GLN A 116 -9.02 -9.03 4.45
C GLN A 116 -7.78 -9.86 4.77
N SER A 117 -7.15 -10.40 3.74
CA SER A 117 -5.99 -11.27 3.89
C SER A 117 -4.67 -10.48 4.01
N LEU A 118 -4.67 -9.17 3.75
CA LEU A 118 -3.51 -8.31 3.95
C LEU A 118 -3.19 -8.09 5.43
N PRO A 119 -1.91 -7.92 5.81
CA PRO A 119 -1.55 -7.35 7.11
C PRO A 119 -2.26 -6.01 7.34
N ASN A 120 -2.59 -5.70 8.60
CA ASN A 120 -3.41 -4.54 8.94
C ASN A 120 -2.86 -3.23 8.37
N SER A 121 -1.55 -3.01 8.50
CA SER A 121 -0.86 -1.81 8.00
C SER A 121 -1.04 -1.60 6.48
N LEU A 122 -0.84 -2.66 5.69
CA LEU A 122 -1.12 -2.65 4.25
C LEU A 122 -2.62 -2.51 3.98
N GLY A 123 -3.47 -3.16 4.78
CA GLY A 123 -4.92 -3.04 4.67
C GLY A 123 -5.41 -1.60 4.79
N VAL A 124 -4.90 -0.85 5.77
CA VAL A 124 -5.18 0.59 5.96
C VAL A 124 -4.67 1.38 4.75
N LEU A 125 -3.41 1.20 4.35
CA LEU A 125 -2.84 1.85 3.17
C LEU A 125 -3.66 1.62 1.89
N VAL A 126 -4.30 0.46 1.75
CA VAL A 126 -5.07 0.11 0.55
C VAL A 126 -6.50 0.64 0.60
N ARG A 127 -7.13 0.78 1.77
CA ARG A 127 -8.55 1.14 1.90
C ARG A 127 -8.78 2.62 2.18
N SER A 128 -7.86 3.27 2.88
CA SER A 128 -8.08 4.60 3.41
C SER A 128 -7.89 5.67 2.35
N ARG A 129 -8.86 6.58 2.23
CA ARG A 129 -8.71 7.79 1.42
C ARG A 129 -7.80 8.79 2.13
N TRP A 130 -8.02 8.95 3.43
CA TRP A 130 -7.25 9.83 4.30
C TRP A 130 -6.62 9.00 5.41
N LEU A 131 -5.34 9.26 5.65
CA LEU A 131 -4.53 8.64 6.69
C LEU A 131 -4.26 9.65 7.80
N CYS A 132 -4.23 9.18 9.03
CA CYS A 132 -3.79 9.95 10.17
C CYS A 132 -2.53 9.29 10.72
N LEU A 133 -1.45 10.06 10.77
CA LEU A 133 -0.12 9.59 11.15
C LEU A 133 0.02 9.74 12.66
N LYS A 134 -0.02 8.62 13.38
CA LYS A 134 -0.02 8.60 14.83
C LYS A 134 1.28 7.99 15.33
N HIS A 135 1.97 8.68 16.22
CA HIS A 135 3.18 8.16 16.82
C HIS A 135 2.89 6.96 17.72
N ALA A 136 3.60 5.86 17.54
CA ALA A 136 3.30 4.58 18.20
C ALA A 136 3.41 4.68 19.73
N ARG A 137 4.42 5.37 20.25
CA ARG A 137 4.63 5.50 21.70
C ARG A 137 3.82 6.64 22.33
N HIS A 138 3.87 7.80 21.69
CA HIS A 138 3.32 9.05 22.27
C HIS A 138 1.84 9.26 21.94
N GLN A 139 1.28 8.51 20.98
CA GLN A 139 -0.12 8.62 20.55
C GLN A 139 -0.50 10.01 20.01
N LEU A 140 0.52 10.82 19.67
CA LEU A 140 0.38 12.15 19.06
C LEU A 140 0.24 12.02 17.55
N TYR A 141 -0.51 12.93 16.94
CA TYR A 141 -0.77 12.95 15.51
C TYR A 141 0.08 14.01 14.83
N ALA A 142 0.67 13.66 13.68
CA ALA A 142 1.46 14.59 12.88
C ALA A 142 0.58 15.64 12.19
N LEU A 143 1.03 16.88 12.28
CA LEU A 143 0.53 18.05 11.54
C LEU A 143 1.61 18.54 10.56
N PRO A 144 1.29 19.50 9.67
CA PRO A 144 2.28 20.24 8.90
C PRO A 144 3.34 20.89 9.78
N GLY A 145 4.53 21.12 9.21
CA GLY A 145 5.61 21.84 9.89
C GLY A 145 6.13 21.17 11.16
N GLU A 146 6.14 19.83 11.20
CA GLU A 146 6.61 19.03 12.36
C GLU A 146 5.80 19.24 13.65
N ALA A 147 4.65 19.91 13.56
CA ALA A 147 3.76 20.11 14.68
C ALA A 147 3.05 18.79 15.08
N LEU A 148 2.63 18.72 16.34
CA LEU A 148 2.02 17.54 16.94
C LEU A 148 0.71 17.92 17.63
N MET A 149 -0.27 17.01 17.58
CA MET A 149 -1.57 17.20 18.24
C MET A 149 -2.00 15.96 19.00
N LEU A 150 -2.61 16.17 20.18
CA LEU A 150 -3.28 15.10 20.90
C LEU A 150 -4.63 14.80 20.22
N GLY A 151 -4.78 13.58 19.70
CA GLY A 151 -5.96 13.19 18.94
C GLY A 151 -6.01 13.79 17.52
N ALA A 152 -6.68 13.09 16.61
CA ALA A 152 -6.98 13.63 15.29
C ALA A 152 -8.18 14.58 15.37
N ASN A 153 -7.95 15.80 15.87
CA ASN A 153 -9.02 16.78 16.17
C ASN A 153 -9.14 17.89 15.13
N SER A 154 -8.39 17.81 14.03
CA SER A 154 -8.39 18.78 12.96
C SER A 154 -8.27 18.08 11.61
N ASN A 155 -8.81 18.71 10.56
CA ASN A 155 -8.59 18.29 9.18
C ASN A 155 -7.09 18.26 8.83
N CYS A 156 -6.26 19.05 9.51
CA CYS A 156 -4.82 19.10 9.28
C CYS A 156 -4.09 17.85 9.80
N CYS A 157 -4.77 16.95 10.53
CA CYS A 157 -4.23 15.64 10.87
C CYS A 157 -4.37 14.63 9.71
N MET A 158 -5.06 14.99 8.63
CA MET A 158 -5.28 14.11 7.49
C MET A 158 -4.17 14.24 6.44
N TRP A 159 -3.73 13.09 5.96
CA TRP A 159 -2.68 12.92 4.97
C TRP A 159 -3.21 12.05 3.83
N GLN A 160 -3.04 12.53 2.60
CA GLN A 160 -3.41 11.80 1.41
C GLN A 160 -2.22 11.00 0.90
N LEU A 161 -2.45 9.71 0.62
CA LEU A 161 -1.45 8.87 0.00
C LEU A 161 -1.40 9.14 -1.51
N VAL A 162 -0.23 9.54 -2.00
CA VAL A 162 0.10 9.71 -3.42
C VAL A 162 1.24 8.75 -3.77
N VAL A 163 1.09 8.00 -4.86
CA VAL A 163 2.12 7.07 -5.32
C VAL A 163 3.25 7.89 -5.96
N ALA A 164 4.38 8.00 -5.26
CA ALA A 164 5.52 8.83 -5.70
C ALA A 164 6.47 8.06 -6.63
N ASP A 165 6.86 6.85 -6.26
CA ASP A 165 7.69 5.97 -7.08
C ASP A 165 7.33 4.50 -6.86
N THR A 166 6.78 3.86 -7.88
CA THR A 166 6.43 2.42 -7.82
C THR A 166 7.62 1.49 -7.91
N SER A 167 8.78 1.96 -8.39
CA SER A 167 9.97 1.13 -8.62
C SER A 167 10.71 0.84 -7.32
N GLN A 168 10.84 1.84 -6.44
CA GLN A 168 11.41 1.74 -5.10
C GLN A 168 10.36 1.63 -3.99
N ALA A 169 9.07 1.60 -4.37
CA ALA A 169 7.93 1.46 -3.49
C ALA A 169 7.81 2.59 -2.43
N TRP A 170 8.28 3.78 -2.79
CA TRP A 170 8.08 5.00 -2.02
C TRP A 170 6.68 5.56 -2.23
N LEU A 171 6.01 5.86 -1.12
CA LEU A 171 4.74 6.58 -1.12
C LEU A 171 4.92 7.94 -0.50
N SER A 172 4.31 8.95 -1.10
CA SER A 172 4.21 10.29 -0.53
C SER A 172 2.89 10.43 0.24
N LEU A 173 2.97 11.14 1.35
CA LEU A 173 1.88 11.51 2.23
C LEU A 173 1.79 13.03 2.18
N GLU A 174 0.74 13.56 1.56
CA GLU A 174 0.53 15.00 1.38
C GLU A 174 -0.52 15.49 2.37
N ASN A 175 -0.25 16.55 3.11
CA ASN A 175 -1.20 17.04 4.11
C ASN A 175 -2.44 17.71 3.47
N ALA A 176 -3.61 17.51 4.09
CA ALA A 176 -4.86 18.08 3.61
C ALA A 176 -4.97 19.62 3.75
N CYS A 177 -4.35 20.21 4.77
CA CYS A 177 -4.36 21.67 4.98
C CYS A 177 -3.21 22.37 4.26
N GLU A 178 -2.05 21.72 4.18
CA GLU A 178 -0.83 22.29 3.59
C GLU A 178 -0.21 21.30 2.61
N MET A 179 -0.59 21.38 1.33
CA MET A 179 -0.14 20.43 0.30
C MET A 179 1.38 20.38 0.08
N GLN A 180 2.10 21.43 0.52
CA GLN A 180 3.56 21.47 0.49
C GLN A 180 4.20 20.63 1.60
N ALA A 181 3.48 20.38 2.70
CA ALA A 181 3.92 19.50 3.76
C ALA A 181 3.79 18.04 3.29
N LYS A 182 4.94 17.40 3.10
CA LYS A 182 5.04 16.03 2.61
C LYS A 182 5.89 15.18 3.53
N TRP A 183 5.42 13.95 3.76
CA TRP A 183 6.23 12.87 4.30
C TRP A 183 6.31 11.74 3.29
N PHE A 184 7.32 10.90 3.42
CA PHE A 184 7.52 9.72 2.60
C PHE A 184 7.62 8.48 3.47
N ILE A 185 7.09 7.36 2.98
CA ILE A 185 7.24 6.04 3.59
C ILE A 185 7.70 5.04 2.54
N ASN A 186 8.56 4.10 2.93
CA ASN A 186 8.89 2.94 2.12
C ASN A 186 8.04 1.76 2.56
N ILE A 187 7.18 1.24 1.70
CA ILE A 187 6.27 0.15 2.11
C ILE A 187 6.97 -1.20 2.19
N LEU A 188 8.20 -1.32 1.68
CA LEU A 188 9.03 -2.52 1.78
C LEU A 188 9.75 -2.61 3.12
N GLN A 189 9.76 -1.52 3.90
CA GLN A 189 10.42 -1.43 5.20
C GLN A 189 9.43 -1.13 6.33
N PRO A 190 8.33 -1.90 6.50
CA PRO A 190 7.53 -1.80 7.72
C PRO A 190 8.33 -2.40 8.88
N THR A 191 8.07 -1.92 10.08
CA THR A 191 8.55 -2.56 11.31
C THR A 191 7.81 -3.88 11.56
N ALA A 192 8.31 -4.69 12.50
CA ALA A 192 7.64 -5.93 12.91
C ALA A 192 6.20 -5.70 13.42
N SER A 193 5.91 -4.53 14.01
CA SER A 193 4.58 -4.14 14.46
C SER A 193 3.70 -3.54 13.36
N GLY A 194 4.23 -3.37 12.14
CA GLY A 194 3.52 -2.77 11.01
C GLY A 194 3.47 -1.24 11.04
N THR A 195 4.33 -0.60 11.83
CA THR A 195 4.55 0.85 11.78
C THR A 195 5.55 1.21 10.67
N TYR A 196 5.64 2.50 10.37
CA TYR A 196 6.55 3.04 9.35
C TYR A 196 7.34 4.21 9.91
N THR A 197 8.47 4.48 9.29
CA THR A 197 9.24 5.70 9.52
C THR A 197 8.79 6.77 8.53
N LEU A 198 8.48 7.98 9.01
CA LEU A 198 8.21 9.13 8.16
C LEU A 198 9.51 9.80 7.74
N GLN A 199 9.76 9.88 6.45
CA GLN A 199 10.98 10.44 5.87
C GLN A 199 10.72 11.75 5.14
N SER A 200 11.66 12.69 5.21
CA SER A 200 11.55 13.99 4.53
C SER A 200 11.73 13.90 3.00
N ALA A 201 12.32 12.82 2.49
CA ALA A 201 12.53 12.57 1.07
C ALA A 201 12.48 11.06 0.78
N PRO A 202 12.15 10.62 -0.45
CA PRO A 202 12.15 9.20 -0.83
C PRO A 202 13.58 8.70 -1.09
N SER A 203 14.42 8.71 -0.07
CA SER A 203 15.85 8.37 -0.16
C SER A 203 16.35 7.81 1.15
N ASP A 204 17.26 6.84 1.06
CA ASP A 204 17.95 6.26 2.21
C ASP A 204 18.84 7.27 2.96
N ASN A 205 19.13 8.43 2.37
CA ASN A 205 19.89 9.53 3.01
C ASN A 205 18.99 10.63 3.60
N SER A 206 17.68 10.39 3.68
CA SER A 206 16.71 11.35 4.21
C SER A 206 16.81 11.51 5.73
N SER A 207 16.04 12.46 6.27
CA SER A 207 15.81 12.58 7.70
C SER A 207 14.49 11.90 8.07
N SER A 208 14.50 11.14 9.15
CA SER A 208 13.34 10.56 9.79
C SER A 208 12.74 11.53 10.79
N PHE A 209 11.41 11.66 10.79
CA PHE A 209 10.68 12.44 11.79
C PHE A 209 10.37 11.59 13.01
N CYS A 210 10.82 12.06 14.17
CA CYS A 210 10.79 11.32 15.43
C CYS A 210 10.22 12.20 16.56
N ILE A 211 9.73 11.58 17.63
CA ILE A 211 9.21 12.24 18.82
C ILE A 211 9.90 11.68 20.05
N ARG A 212 10.40 12.58 20.90
CA ARG A 212 10.88 12.25 22.24
C ARG A 212 10.29 13.22 23.24
N ASN A 213 9.71 12.69 24.31
CA ASN A 213 9.08 13.50 25.37
C ASN A 213 8.06 14.52 24.85
N GLY A 214 7.34 14.18 23.78
CA GLY A 214 6.34 15.05 23.16
C GLY A 214 6.89 16.14 22.23
N ALA A 215 8.21 16.23 22.04
CA ALA A 215 8.83 17.15 21.09
C ALA A 215 9.27 16.40 19.82
N GLY A 216 8.95 16.98 18.66
CA GLY A 216 9.38 16.49 17.35
C GLY A 216 10.84 16.85 17.05
N TYR A 217 11.57 15.95 16.40
CA TYR A 217 12.94 16.19 15.92
C TYR A 217 13.24 15.35 14.67
N LEU A 218 14.25 15.77 13.91
CA LEU A 218 14.71 15.09 12.70
C LEU A 218 16.03 14.36 12.94
N VAL A 219 16.11 13.09 12.52
CA VAL A 219 17.33 12.27 12.59
C VAL A 219 17.74 11.85 11.19
N LYS A 220 18.98 12.12 10.79
CA LYS A 220 19.52 11.64 9.50
C LYS A 220 19.73 10.12 9.55
N VAL A 221 19.24 9.39 8.54
CA VAL A 221 19.35 7.93 8.47
C VAL A 221 20.80 7.43 8.42
N GLN A 222 21.74 8.20 7.87
CA GLN A 222 23.18 7.87 7.92
C GLN A 222 23.78 7.96 9.34
N ALA A 223 23.19 8.72 10.25
CA ALA A 223 23.71 8.87 11.62
C ALA A 223 23.38 7.66 12.52
N THR A 224 22.63 6.68 12.02
CA THR A 224 22.12 5.54 12.81
C THR A 224 22.84 4.22 12.57
N THR A 225 23.90 4.16 11.76
CA THR A 225 24.69 2.93 11.56
C THR A 225 25.69 2.64 12.69
N ASP A 226 25.84 3.53 13.66
CA ASP A 226 27.02 3.52 14.53
C ASP A 226 26.82 2.86 15.91
N THR A 227 25.65 2.32 16.27
CA THR A 227 25.51 1.46 17.48
C THR A 227 24.13 0.77 17.58
N GLU A 228 24.11 -0.55 17.78
CA GLU A 228 22.88 -1.38 17.87
C GLU A 228 21.91 -0.92 19.00
N GLN A 229 22.43 -0.42 20.13
CA GLN A 229 21.61 0.08 21.24
C GLN A 229 20.95 1.44 20.96
N ASN A 230 21.59 2.29 20.15
CA ASN A 230 20.99 3.56 19.73
C ASN A 230 19.91 3.31 18.68
N GLN A 231 20.04 2.26 17.86
CA GLN A 231 19.04 1.88 16.86
C GLN A 231 17.71 1.46 17.50
N GLU A 232 17.68 0.69 18.58
CA GLU A 232 16.43 0.27 19.23
C GLU A 232 15.72 1.41 19.99
N ALA A 233 16.46 2.26 20.70
CA ALA A 233 15.88 3.40 21.42
C ALA A 233 15.44 4.54 20.48
N LEU A 234 16.11 4.73 19.34
CA LEU A 234 15.67 5.64 18.27
C LEU A 234 14.56 5.01 17.42
N ALA A 235 14.51 3.67 17.29
CA ALA A 235 13.44 3.00 16.56
C ALA A 235 12.08 3.34 17.16
N GLU A 236 11.91 3.29 18.48
CA GLU A 236 10.61 3.62 19.08
C GLU A 236 10.18 5.08 18.91
N ASP A 237 11.13 6.01 18.89
CA ASP A 237 10.87 7.44 18.75
C ASP A 237 10.47 7.82 17.31
N CYS A 238 10.70 6.97 16.31
CA CYS A 238 10.47 7.30 14.90
C CYS A 238 9.36 6.45 14.26
N HIS A 239 8.61 5.69 15.06
CA HIS A 239 7.60 4.77 14.57
C HIS A 239 6.21 5.40 14.49
N TRP A 240 5.63 5.36 13.30
CA TRP A 240 4.33 5.92 13.00
C TRP A 240 3.34 4.84 12.57
N GLU A 241 2.23 4.78 13.29
CA GLU A 241 1.03 4.05 12.92
C GLU A 241 0.24 4.84 11.88
N LEU A 242 -0.15 4.16 10.81
CA LEU A 242 -1.07 4.71 9.82
C LEU A 242 -2.49 4.29 10.20
N ASN A 243 -3.35 5.26 10.45
CA ASN A 243 -4.75 5.02 10.80
C ASN A 243 -5.69 5.55 9.72
N ASP A 244 -6.79 4.85 9.47
CA ASP A 244 -7.84 5.35 8.59
C ASP A 244 -8.56 6.51 9.27
N CYS A 245 -8.50 7.69 8.67
CA CYS A 245 -9.29 8.84 9.12
C CYS A 245 -10.16 9.44 8.02
N THR A 246 -10.57 8.60 7.08
CA THR A 246 -11.49 8.98 6.00
C THR A 246 -12.81 9.57 6.52
N GLN A 247 -13.28 9.15 7.70
CA GLN A 247 -14.50 9.65 8.31
C GLN A 247 -14.31 10.90 9.20
N LEU A 248 -13.07 11.36 9.39
CA LEU A 248 -12.78 12.47 10.28
C LEU A 248 -13.53 13.77 9.93
N PRO A 249 -13.63 14.20 8.67
CA PRO A 249 -14.38 15.43 8.33
C PRO A 249 -15.85 15.35 8.74
N THR A 250 -16.47 14.18 8.57
CA THR A 250 -17.87 13.93 8.98
C THR A 250 -18.02 14.03 10.50
N LEU A 251 -17.08 13.44 11.25
CA LEU A 251 -17.06 13.49 12.71
C LEU A 251 -16.88 14.92 13.21
N LEU A 252 -15.87 15.65 12.73
CA LEU A 252 -15.60 17.03 13.13
C LEU A 252 -16.81 17.94 12.85
N ASN A 253 -17.43 17.81 11.68
CA ASN A 253 -18.63 18.57 11.35
C ASN A 253 -19.80 18.28 12.31
N LYS A 254 -20.00 17.01 12.70
CA LYS A 254 -21.06 16.63 13.64
C LYS A 254 -20.84 17.23 15.03
N TYR A 255 -19.60 17.20 15.53
CA TYR A 255 -19.27 17.70 16.87
C TYR A 255 -19.15 19.23 16.95
N LEU A 256 -18.70 19.89 15.87
CA LEU A 256 -18.57 21.34 15.82
C LEU A 256 -19.91 22.04 15.51
N LYS A 257 -20.78 21.46 14.68
CA LYS A 257 -22.14 22.00 14.47
C LYS A 257 -23.08 21.78 15.65
N GLY A 258 -22.77 20.83 16.54
CA GLY A 258 -23.48 20.65 17.82
C GLY A 258 -23.13 21.69 18.89
N LYS A 259 -22.25 22.65 18.59
CA LYS A 259 -21.87 23.78 19.44
C LYS A 259 -22.25 25.13 18.80
N ILE A 260 -23.51 25.28 18.39
CA ILE A 260 -24.11 26.61 18.29
C ILE A 260 -24.76 26.84 19.66
N LEU A 261 -24.08 27.62 20.50
CA LEU A 261 -24.66 28.25 21.69
C LEU A 261 -25.64 29.35 21.24
#